data_AF-A0A8T4D817-F1
#
_entry.id   AF-A0A8T4D817-F1
#
_cell.length_a   1.000
_cell.length_b   1.000
_cell.length_c   1.000
_cell.angle_alpha   90.00
_cell.angle_beta   90.00
_cell.angle_gamma   90.00
#
_symmetry.space_group_name_H-M   'P 1'
#
loop_
_entity.id
_entity.type
_entity.pdbx_description
1 polymer ?
#
loop_
_entity_poly.entity_id
_entity_poly.type
_entity_poly.pdbx_seq_one_letter_code
_entity_poly.pdbx_strand_id
1 'polypeptide(L)'
;MPLKESFERWVMDGRTLLAILLLALIWRYASHRPAIAPWESSISGSALIIFGWLIFAYLYRLSRKETRWLVSNRMFQGLAVSLAAINIYVLVYYGMTWSGLLHVELGVPYDRLLHDVRYVMLVLCYCSLIWAARSLKKMHDNYLLLTEEVPTMRKGAIRTAMFRILTDERTAIVIIAIVFFWRAFVSLDRAIVLWESMVSGVALFILGWVLLGYLSSLARRVISRPTMVKIYHGIAVALFAINLYVLVYYGMRWYLLLLVDEEILQPLDFVFRDISYFVFVIFYASALVLSKWLEKAAVECEFLIKKEEAK
;
A
#
# COMPACT_ATOMS: atom_id res chain seq x y z
N MET A 1 -0.90 -21.85 -26.78
CA MET A 1 -0.28 -20.80 -25.93
C MET A 1 -0.59 -19.44 -26.52
N PRO A 2 -1.36 -18.53 -25.88
CA PRO A 2 -1.02 -17.13 -26.17
C PRO A 2 -1.34 -16.05 -25.11
N LEU A 3 -2.55 -15.94 -24.56
CA LEU A 3 -2.97 -14.69 -23.89
C LEU A 3 -2.38 -14.51 -22.47
N LYS A 4 -2.34 -15.59 -21.69
CA LYS A 4 -1.92 -15.58 -20.28
C LYS A 4 -0.44 -15.25 -20.13
N GLU A 5 0.42 -15.89 -20.93
CA GLU A 5 1.86 -15.65 -20.93
C GLU A 5 2.20 -14.28 -21.50
N SER A 6 1.45 -13.83 -22.52
CA SER A 6 1.64 -12.50 -23.11
C SER A 6 1.29 -11.38 -22.13
N PHE A 7 0.15 -11.47 -21.44
CA PHE A 7 -0.26 -10.50 -20.41
C PHE A 7 0.76 -10.45 -19.27
N GLU A 8 1.17 -11.62 -18.77
CA GLU A 8 2.15 -11.72 -17.69
C GLU A 8 3.52 -11.14 -18.08
N ARG A 9 3.96 -11.37 -19.32
CA ARG A 9 5.23 -10.83 -19.83
C ARG A 9 5.19 -9.32 -20.00
N TRP A 10 4.05 -8.78 -20.45
CA TRP A 10 3.85 -7.33 -20.67
C TRP A 10 3.68 -6.56 -19.35
N VAL A 11 2.76 -6.99 -18.49
CA VAL A 11 2.44 -6.28 -17.24
C VAL A 11 3.61 -6.32 -16.27
N MET A 12 4.40 -7.39 -16.27
CA MET A 12 5.56 -7.49 -15.39
C MET A 12 6.84 -6.89 -15.98
N ASP A 13 6.85 -6.31 -17.18
CA ASP A 13 8.09 -5.70 -17.68
C ASP A 13 8.43 -4.38 -16.96
N GLY A 14 9.70 -4.14 -16.67
CA GLY A 14 10.10 -2.92 -15.95
C GLY A 14 9.95 -1.67 -16.82
N ARG A 15 10.14 -1.84 -18.13
CA ARG A 15 9.98 -0.77 -19.13
C ARG A 15 8.53 -0.37 -19.29
N THR A 16 7.60 -1.33 -19.25
CA THR A 16 6.16 -1.04 -19.33
C THR A 16 5.67 -0.34 -18.06
N LEU A 17 6.13 -0.74 -16.87
CA LEU A 17 5.82 -0.02 -15.62
C LEU A 17 6.34 1.41 -15.62
N LEU A 18 7.56 1.64 -16.10
CA LEU A 18 8.12 2.99 -16.25
C LEU A 18 7.32 3.81 -17.27
N ALA A 19 6.94 3.20 -18.40
CA ALA A 19 6.12 3.87 -19.41
C ALA A 19 4.73 4.25 -18.87
N ILE A 20 4.09 3.37 -18.09
CA ILE A 20 2.80 3.66 -17.42
C ILE A 20 2.95 4.85 -16.47
N LEU A 21 4.02 4.88 -15.67
CA LEU A 21 4.27 5.98 -14.74
C LEU A 21 4.55 7.31 -15.46
N LEU A 22 5.39 7.28 -16.50
CA LEU A 22 5.66 8.48 -17.31
C LEU A 22 4.39 8.96 -18.03
N LEU A 23 3.60 8.04 -18.58
CA LEU A 23 2.33 8.36 -19.21
C LEU A 23 1.37 8.99 -18.20
N ALA A 24 1.28 8.47 -16.97
CA ALA A 24 0.46 9.04 -15.92
C ALA A 24 0.89 10.48 -15.57
N LEU A 25 2.21 10.74 -15.45
CA LEU A 25 2.74 12.09 -15.20
C LEU A 25 2.47 13.05 -16.37
N ILE A 26 2.73 12.61 -17.60
CA ILE A 26 2.49 13.40 -18.82
C ILE A 26 1.01 13.70 -18.98
N TRP A 27 0.13 12.72 -18.73
CA TRP A 27 -1.31 12.89 -18.78
C TRP A 27 -1.79 13.98 -17.82
N ARG A 28 -1.25 14.00 -16.59
CA ARG A 28 -1.58 15.04 -15.60
C ARG A 28 -0.99 16.41 -15.93
N TYR A 29 0.22 16.45 -16.47
CA TYR A 29 0.82 17.69 -16.93
C TYR A 29 0.07 18.30 -18.13
N ALA A 30 -0.32 17.47 -19.11
CA ALA A 30 -1.04 17.92 -20.30
C ALA A 30 -2.48 18.35 -20.01
N SER A 31 -3.11 17.77 -18.99
CA SER A 31 -4.46 18.11 -18.51
C SER A 31 -4.46 19.40 -17.66
N HIS A 32 -3.65 20.42 -17.99
CA HIS A 32 -3.52 21.66 -17.20
C HIS A 32 -4.72 22.61 -17.31
N ARG A 33 -5.93 22.18 -16.96
CA ARG A 33 -7.15 22.99 -16.89
C ARG A 33 -7.59 23.27 -15.44
N PRO A 34 -8.12 24.47 -15.13
CA PRO A 34 -8.47 24.85 -13.75
C PRO A 34 -9.51 23.93 -13.10
N ALA A 35 -10.36 23.26 -13.90
CA ALA A 35 -11.27 22.21 -13.44
C ALA A 35 -11.01 20.93 -14.22
N ILE A 36 -11.13 19.79 -13.54
CA ILE A 36 -10.99 18.46 -14.14
C ILE A 36 -12.23 18.18 -14.98
N ALA A 37 -12.03 17.79 -16.24
CA ALA A 37 -13.17 17.40 -17.05
C ALA A 37 -13.70 16.03 -16.59
N PRO A 38 -15.03 15.81 -16.51
CA PRO A 38 -15.60 14.54 -16.05
C PRO A 38 -15.04 13.31 -16.77
N TRP A 39 -14.78 13.44 -18.07
CA TRP A 39 -14.20 12.36 -18.88
C TRP A 39 -12.75 12.01 -18.50
N GLU A 40 -11.94 12.97 -18.04
CA GLU A 40 -10.57 12.73 -17.59
C GLU A 40 -10.55 11.90 -16.30
N SER A 41 -11.48 12.20 -15.38
CA SER A 41 -11.71 11.41 -14.16
C SER A 41 -12.23 10.01 -14.51
N SER A 42 -13.19 9.90 -15.43
CA SER A 42 -13.74 8.61 -15.86
C SER A 42 -12.70 7.68 -16.50
N ILE A 43 -11.88 8.18 -17.43
CA ILE A 43 -10.84 7.37 -18.09
C ILE A 43 -9.79 6.93 -17.06
N SER A 44 -9.30 7.87 -16.25
CA SER A 44 -8.24 7.58 -15.27
C SER A 44 -8.71 6.63 -14.16
N GLY A 45 -9.91 6.84 -13.62
CA GLY A 45 -10.50 5.97 -12.61
C GLY A 45 -10.83 4.58 -13.14
N SER A 46 -11.43 4.48 -14.33
CA SER A 46 -11.74 3.17 -14.95
C SER A 46 -10.47 2.36 -15.20
N ALA A 47 -9.39 3.00 -15.68
CA ALA A 47 -8.11 2.33 -15.88
C ALA A 47 -7.53 1.79 -14.55
N LEU A 48 -7.57 2.57 -13.47
CA LEU A 48 -7.10 2.13 -12.16
C LEU A 48 -7.94 0.99 -11.58
N ILE A 49 -9.26 1.04 -11.73
CA ILE A 49 -10.17 -0.02 -11.25
C ILE A 49 -9.87 -1.32 -12.00
N ILE A 50 -9.91 -1.30 -13.34
CA ILE A 50 -9.69 -2.51 -14.16
C ILE A 50 -8.30 -3.09 -13.88
N PHE A 51 -7.26 -2.27 -13.92
CA PHE A 51 -5.89 -2.72 -13.75
C PHE A 51 -5.63 -3.22 -12.31
N GLY A 52 -6.11 -2.49 -11.30
CA GLY A 52 -5.99 -2.86 -9.88
C GLY A 52 -6.60 -4.23 -9.59
N TRP A 53 -7.81 -4.50 -10.08
CA TRP A 53 -8.47 -5.79 -9.89
C TRP A 53 -7.82 -6.93 -10.68
N LEU A 54 -7.29 -6.67 -11.88
CA LEU A 54 -6.52 -7.66 -12.64
C LEU A 54 -5.24 -8.08 -11.90
N ILE A 55 -4.50 -7.12 -11.32
CA ILE A 55 -3.31 -7.43 -10.50
C ILE A 55 -3.73 -8.21 -9.26
N PHE A 56 -4.83 -7.83 -8.61
CA PHE A 56 -5.34 -8.54 -7.43
C PHE A 56 -5.64 -10.00 -7.74
N ALA A 57 -6.40 -10.27 -8.81
CA ALA A 57 -6.70 -11.62 -9.24
C ALA A 57 -5.41 -12.42 -9.54
N TYR A 58 -4.41 -11.77 -10.14
CA TYR A 58 -3.12 -12.38 -10.41
C TYR A 58 -2.35 -12.75 -9.12
N LEU A 59 -2.23 -11.83 -8.16
CA LEU A 59 -1.53 -12.07 -6.88
C LEU A 59 -2.26 -13.11 -6.04
N TYR A 60 -3.59 -13.05 -5.99
CA TYR A 60 -4.41 -14.02 -5.27
C TYR A 60 -4.29 -15.42 -5.87
N ARG A 61 -4.17 -15.53 -7.19
CA ARG A 61 -3.90 -16.83 -7.82
C ARG A 61 -2.52 -17.37 -7.43
N LEU A 62 -1.49 -16.52 -7.36
CA LEU A 62 -0.14 -16.94 -6.95
C LEU A 62 -0.08 -17.31 -5.47
N SER A 63 -0.84 -16.65 -4.60
CA SER A 63 -0.89 -17.03 -3.17
C SER A 63 -1.51 -18.41 -2.94
N ARG A 64 -2.40 -18.87 -3.83
CA ARG A 64 -3.02 -20.19 -3.79
C ARG A 64 -2.23 -21.29 -4.50
N LYS A 65 -1.17 -20.95 -5.23
CA LYS A 65 -0.36 -21.95 -5.95
C LYS A 65 0.35 -22.83 -4.93
N GLU A 66 0.18 -24.15 -5.05
CA GLU A 66 0.94 -25.08 -4.21
C GLU A 66 2.41 -24.94 -4.53
N THR A 67 3.17 -24.52 -3.52
CA THR A 67 4.62 -24.44 -3.63
C THR A 67 5.28 -25.04 -2.41
N ARG A 68 6.50 -25.48 -2.65
CA ARG A 68 7.40 -25.99 -1.62
C ARG A 68 7.78 -24.88 -0.61
N TRP A 69 7.74 -23.61 -1.01
CA TRP A 69 8.10 -22.47 -0.15
C TRP A 69 6.87 -21.69 0.35
N LEU A 70 6.26 -22.18 1.43
CA LEU A 70 5.00 -21.65 1.99
C LEU A 70 5.07 -20.16 2.39
N VAL A 71 6.25 -19.65 2.73
CA VAL A 71 6.49 -18.23 3.03
C VAL A 71 6.13 -17.34 1.84
N SER A 72 6.45 -17.76 0.61
CA SER A 72 6.11 -16.99 -0.58
C SER A 72 4.62 -16.86 -0.82
N ASN A 73 3.85 -17.91 -0.55
CA ASN A 73 2.38 -17.88 -0.65
C ASN A 73 1.79 -16.84 0.32
N ARG A 74 2.32 -16.78 1.54
CA ARG A 74 1.94 -15.77 2.53
C ARG A 74 2.37 -14.36 2.14
N MET A 75 3.53 -14.20 1.49
CA MET A 75 3.94 -12.91 0.94
C MET A 75 3.02 -12.44 -0.20
N PHE A 76 2.65 -13.33 -1.12
CA PHE A 76 1.66 -13.02 -2.17
C PHE A 76 0.29 -12.71 -1.59
N GLN A 77 -0.13 -13.42 -0.54
CA GLN A 77 -1.38 -13.13 0.17
C GLN A 77 -1.34 -11.73 0.81
N GLY A 78 -0.26 -11.36 1.50
CA GLY A 78 -0.10 -10.03 2.09
C GLY A 78 -0.12 -8.92 1.05
N LEU A 79 0.55 -9.11 -0.10
CA LEU A 79 0.48 -8.18 -1.23
C LEU A 79 -0.94 -8.07 -1.80
N ALA A 80 -1.65 -9.20 -1.96
CA ALA A 80 -3.02 -9.22 -2.47
C ALA A 80 -4.00 -8.51 -1.52
N VAL A 81 -3.89 -8.70 -0.21
CA VAL A 81 -4.74 -8.00 0.78
C VAL A 81 -4.46 -6.50 0.77
N SER A 82 -3.18 -6.10 0.73
CA SER A 82 -2.79 -4.69 0.65
C SER A 82 -3.35 -4.03 -0.61
N LEU A 83 -3.29 -4.74 -1.74
CA LEU A 83 -3.83 -4.28 -3.01
C LEU A 83 -5.36 -4.22 -3.01
N ALA A 84 -6.04 -5.19 -2.40
CA ALA A 84 -7.49 -5.20 -2.27
C ALA A 84 -7.98 -3.98 -1.49
N ALA A 85 -7.28 -3.62 -0.39
CA ALA A 85 -7.59 -2.42 0.37
C ALA A 85 -7.52 -1.17 -0.53
N ILE A 86 -6.43 -0.99 -1.27
CA ILE A 86 -6.27 0.14 -2.21
C ILE A 86 -7.36 0.11 -3.29
N ASN A 87 -7.66 -1.04 -3.88
CA ASN A 87 -8.69 -1.18 -4.91
C ASN A 87 -10.08 -0.77 -4.39
N ILE A 88 -10.42 -1.14 -3.15
CA ILE A 88 -11.68 -0.72 -2.51
C ILE A 88 -11.71 0.80 -2.38
N TYR A 89 -10.62 1.43 -1.93
CA TYR A 89 -10.54 2.89 -1.87
C TYR A 89 -10.73 3.54 -3.23
N VAL A 90 -10.06 3.04 -4.28
CA VAL A 90 -10.21 3.55 -5.65
C VAL A 90 -11.65 3.42 -6.13
N LEU A 91 -12.28 2.28 -5.89
CA LEU A 91 -13.66 2.02 -6.31
C LEU A 91 -14.66 2.92 -5.59
N VAL A 92 -14.54 3.06 -4.27
CA VAL A 92 -15.41 3.94 -3.48
C VAL A 92 -15.20 5.40 -3.88
N TYR A 93 -13.94 5.84 -4.00
CA TYR A 93 -13.63 7.21 -4.40
C TYR A 93 -14.22 7.55 -5.77
N TYR A 94 -13.83 6.85 -6.83
CA TYR A 94 -14.32 7.17 -8.17
C TYR A 94 -15.83 6.93 -8.31
N GLY A 95 -16.40 5.93 -7.61
CA GLY A 95 -17.84 5.72 -7.59
C GLY A 95 -18.60 6.90 -6.99
N MET A 96 -18.11 7.46 -5.88
CA MET A 96 -18.70 8.65 -5.24
C MET A 96 -18.46 9.93 -6.04
N THR A 97 -17.28 10.08 -6.66
CA THR A 97 -16.97 11.22 -7.53
C THR A 97 -17.84 11.22 -8.79
N TRP A 98 -18.00 10.08 -9.47
CA TRP A 98 -18.82 9.98 -10.69
C TRP A 98 -20.31 10.15 -10.44
N SER A 99 -20.77 9.84 -9.22
CA SER A 99 -22.17 10.07 -8.82
C SER A 99 -22.42 11.47 -8.27
N GLY A 100 -21.40 12.33 -8.19
CA GLY A 100 -21.52 13.69 -7.66
C GLY A 100 -21.84 13.73 -6.15
N LEU A 101 -21.50 12.68 -5.40
CA LEU A 101 -21.80 12.56 -3.98
C LEU A 101 -20.71 13.16 -3.08
N LEU A 102 -19.50 13.35 -3.61
CA LEU A 102 -18.37 13.97 -2.92
C LEU A 102 -18.45 15.50 -3.07
N HIS A 103 -18.75 16.19 -1.97
CA HIS A 103 -18.92 17.66 -1.94
C HIS A 103 -17.73 18.37 -1.29
N VAL A 104 -16.92 17.67 -0.49
CA VAL A 104 -15.66 18.18 0.08
C VAL A 104 -14.61 18.54 -0.99
N GLU A 105 -14.86 18.16 -2.25
CA GLU A 105 -14.04 18.50 -3.42
C GLU A 105 -14.50 19.80 -4.14
N LEU A 106 -15.50 20.53 -3.63
CA LEU A 106 -16.01 21.78 -4.25
C LEU A 106 -15.25 23.07 -3.86
N GLY A 107 -14.13 22.97 -3.13
CA GLY A 107 -13.22 24.07 -2.83
C GLY A 107 -12.20 24.28 -3.96
N VAL A 108 -12.55 25.14 -4.91
CA VAL A 108 -12.07 25.18 -6.31
C VAL A 108 -10.54 25.23 -6.58
N PRO A 109 -9.59 25.57 -5.69
CA PRO A 109 -8.15 25.37 -5.97
C PRO A 109 -7.51 24.11 -5.37
N TYR A 110 -8.04 23.52 -4.30
CA TYR A 110 -7.39 22.41 -3.57
C TYR A 110 -7.72 21.03 -4.12
N ASP A 111 -8.90 20.91 -4.73
CA ASP A 111 -9.42 19.66 -5.30
C ASP A 111 -8.46 19.06 -6.33
N ARG A 112 -7.95 19.90 -7.22
CA ARG A 112 -7.06 19.46 -8.29
C ARG A 112 -5.73 18.90 -7.79
N LEU A 113 -5.08 19.57 -6.84
CA LEU A 113 -3.81 19.09 -6.28
C LEU A 113 -4.00 17.72 -5.62
N LEU A 114 -5.06 17.56 -4.83
CA LEU A 114 -5.36 16.30 -4.18
C LEU A 114 -5.66 15.19 -5.19
N HIS A 115 -6.44 15.51 -6.23
CA HIS A 115 -6.80 14.58 -7.29
C HIS A 115 -5.55 14.09 -8.07
N ASP A 116 -4.67 15.02 -8.47
CA ASP A 116 -3.47 14.69 -9.24
C ASP A 116 -2.46 13.91 -8.40
N VAL A 117 -2.21 14.33 -7.15
CA VAL A 117 -1.35 13.60 -6.21
C VAL A 117 -1.91 12.20 -5.96
N ARG A 118 -3.21 12.06 -5.69
CA ARG A 118 -3.87 10.75 -5.47
C ARG A 118 -3.66 9.82 -6.66
N TYR A 119 -3.94 10.30 -7.86
CA TYR A 119 -3.77 9.50 -9.08
C TYR A 119 -2.32 9.05 -9.26
N VAL A 120 -1.36 9.97 -9.16
CA VAL A 120 0.07 9.67 -9.34
C VAL A 120 0.58 8.70 -8.26
N MET A 121 0.20 8.91 -7.00
CA MET A 121 0.59 8.03 -5.90
C MET A 121 -0.02 6.63 -6.03
N LEU A 122 -1.27 6.51 -6.48
CA LEU A 122 -1.90 5.22 -6.76
C LEU A 122 -1.20 4.49 -7.90
N VAL A 123 -0.90 5.17 -9.01
CA VAL A 123 -0.14 4.58 -10.12
C VAL A 123 1.24 4.12 -9.65
N LEU A 124 1.96 4.97 -8.90
CA LEU A 124 3.25 4.61 -8.33
C LEU A 124 3.14 3.40 -7.41
N CYS A 125 2.11 3.34 -6.57
CA CYS A 125 1.84 2.21 -5.69
C CYS A 125 1.61 0.91 -6.48
N TYR A 126 0.71 0.92 -7.46
CA TYR A 126 0.43 -0.24 -8.32
C TYR A 126 1.68 -0.72 -9.05
N CYS A 127 2.43 0.19 -9.68
CA CYS A 127 3.66 -0.15 -10.38
C CYS A 127 4.70 -0.79 -9.44
N SER A 128 4.82 -0.26 -8.22
CA SER A 128 5.78 -0.74 -7.24
C SER A 128 5.39 -2.11 -6.68
N LEU A 129 4.11 -2.36 -6.45
CA LEU A 129 3.59 -3.67 -6.05
C LEU A 129 3.76 -4.72 -7.16
N ILE A 130 3.54 -4.37 -8.44
CA ILE A 130 3.83 -5.28 -9.57
C ILE A 130 5.32 -5.60 -9.63
N TRP A 131 6.18 -4.60 -9.44
CA TRP A 131 7.62 -4.81 -9.46
C TRP A 131 8.09 -5.73 -8.31
N ALA A 132 7.53 -5.54 -7.11
CA ALA A 132 7.75 -6.44 -5.98
C ALA A 132 7.25 -7.86 -6.30
N ALA A 133 6.04 -7.99 -6.83
CA ALA A 133 5.43 -9.28 -7.20
C ALA A 133 6.23 -10.03 -8.26
N ARG A 134 6.76 -9.33 -9.28
CA ARG A 134 7.67 -9.93 -10.28
C ARG A 134 8.91 -10.50 -9.63
N SER A 135 9.53 -9.74 -8.73
CA SER A 135 10.75 -10.15 -8.03
C SER A 135 10.48 -11.32 -7.09
N LEU A 136 9.32 -11.33 -6.42
CA LEU A 136 8.84 -12.44 -5.61
C LEU A 136 8.56 -13.68 -6.45
N LYS A 137 7.91 -13.54 -7.60
CA LYS A 137 7.64 -14.66 -8.51
C LYS A 137 8.93 -15.35 -8.96
N LYS A 138 9.96 -14.56 -9.30
CA LYS A 138 11.27 -15.11 -9.68
C LYS A 138 11.89 -15.97 -8.58
N MET A 139 11.71 -15.61 -7.31
CA MET A 139 12.15 -16.49 -6.21
C MET A 139 11.18 -17.64 -6.01
N HIS A 140 9.88 -17.39 -5.95
CA HIS A 140 8.85 -18.42 -5.83
C HIS A 140 8.99 -19.59 -6.81
N ASP A 141 9.38 -19.32 -8.06
CA ASP A 141 9.59 -20.37 -9.07
C ASP A 141 10.99 -21.03 -9.02
N ASN A 142 12.04 -20.35 -8.54
CA ASN A 142 13.44 -20.82 -8.62
C ASN A 142 14.09 -21.16 -7.27
N TYR A 143 13.44 -20.87 -6.13
CA TYR A 143 14.06 -21.07 -4.81
C TYR A 143 14.04 -22.56 -4.45
N LEU A 144 15.21 -23.16 -4.37
CA LEU A 144 15.38 -24.50 -3.78
C LEU A 144 15.31 -24.36 -2.25
N LEU A 145 14.41 -25.14 -1.64
CA LEU A 145 14.20 -25.17 -0.20
C LEU A 145 15.46 -25.55 0.59
N LEU A 146 15.66 -24.89 1.73
CA LEU A 146 16.26 -25.52 2.88
C LEU A 146 15.13 -25.94 3.83
N THR A 147 14.89 -27.25 3.96
CA THR A 147 13.98 -27.85 4.95
C THR A 147 14.63 -28.02 6.32
N GLU A 148 15.91 -27.66 6.47
CA GLU A 148 16.57 -27.65 7.78
C GLU A 148 16.00 -26.53 8.65
N GLU A 149 15.66 -26.87 9.89
CA GLU A 149 15.29 -25.90 10.92
C GLU A 149 16.42 -24.87 11.06
N VAL A 150 16.19 -23.67 10.54
CA VAL A 150 17.15 -22.57 10.64
C VAL A 150 17.23 -22.17 12.12
N PRO A 151 18.39 -22.31 12.80
CA PRO A 151 18.52 -21.94 14.19
C PRO A 151 18.27 -20.43 14.33
N THR A 152 17.49 -20.06 15.34
CA THR A 152 17.15 -18.67 15.64
C THR A 152 18.43 -17.88 15.95
N MET A 153 18.98 -17.18 14.95
CA MET A 153 20.16 -16.35 15.16
C MET A 153 19.83 -15.22 16.13
N ARG A 154 20.49 -15.25 17.29
CA ARG A 154 20.35 -14.28 18.39
C ARG A 154 20.63 -12.85 17.88
N LYS A 155 19.62 -11.98 17.85
CA LYS A 155 19.75 -10.54 17.52
C LYS A 155 19.07 -9.67 18.60
N GLY A 156 19.58 -8.45 18.77
CA GLY A 156 19.38 -7.55 19.92
C GLY A 156 17.95 -7.44 20.46
N ALA A 157 17.81 -7.59 21.78
CA ALA A 157 16.58 -8.03 22.45
C ALA A 157 15.38 -7.05 22.38
N ILE A 158 15.58 -5.73 22.38
CA ILE A 158 14.49 -4.79 22.68
C ILE A 158 13.76 -4.30 21.41
N ARG A 159 14.51 -3.83 20.40
CA ARG A 159 13.92 -3.33 19.14
C ARG A 159 13.20 -4.44 18.38
N THR A 160 13.71 -5.67 18.46
CA THR A 160 13.14 -6.83 17.77
C THR A 160 11.89 -7.35 18.50
N ALA A 161 11.82 -7.25 19.84
CA ALA A 161 10.65 -7.67 20.61
C ALA A 161 9.42 -6.80 20.34
N MET A 162 9.57 -5.47 20.34
CA MET A 162 8.43 -4.58 20.03
C MET A 162 7.92 -4.76 18.60
N PHE A 163 8.81 -4.87 17.62
CA PHE A 163 8.40 -5.12 16.23
C PHE A 163 7.80 -6.52 16.04
N ARG A 164 8.29 -7.54 16.77
CA ARG A 164 7.71 -8.88 16.72
C ARG A 164 6.28 -8.91 17.26
N ILE A 165 6.02 -8.12 18.31
CA ILE A 165 4.65 -7.93 18.84
C ILE A 165 3.81 -7.17 17.82
N LEU A 166 4.33 -6.07 17.26
CA LEU A 166 3.60 -5.23 16.31
C LEU A 166 3.26 -5.93 14.98
N THR A 167 4.15 -6.80 14.51
CA THR A 167 3.99 -7.55 13.24
C THR A 167 3.18 -8.83 13.39
N ASP A 168 2.69 -9.14 14.61
CA ASP A 168 1.85 -10.31 14.81
C ASP A 168 0.44 -10.10 14.22
N GLU A 169 -0.12 -11.18 13.67
CA GLU A 169 -1.43 -11.15 13.01
C GLU A 169 -2.54 -10.77 14.01
N ARG A 170 -2.40 -11.21 15.26
CA ARG A 170 -3.31 -10.85 16.36
C ARG A 170 -3.27 -9.35 16.66
N THR A 171 -2.07 -8.78 16.70
CA THR A 171 -1.90 -7.34 16.93
C THR A 171 -2.48 -6.51 15.80
N ALA A 172 -2.32 -6.94 14.55
CA ALA A 172 -2.97 -6.30 13.40
C ALA A 172 -4.51 -6.28 13.53
N ILE A 173 -5.12 -7.40 13.95
CA ILE A 173 -6.57 -7.47 14.21
C ILE A 173 -6.98 -6.52 15.34
N VAL A 174 -6.21 -6.50 16.44
CA VAL A 174 -6.46 -5.59 17.57
C VAL A 174 -6.36 -4.12 17.14
N ILE A 175 -5.36 -3.76 16.34
CA ILE A 175 -5.22 -2.40 15.78
C ILE A 175 -6.45 -2.04 14.96
N ILE A 176 -6.90 -2.93 14.05
CA ILE A 176 -8.10 -2.69 13.24
C ILE A 176 -9.35 -2.49 14.12
N ALA A 177 -9.50 -3.30 15.19
CA ALA A 177 -10.62 -3.18 16.11
C ALA A 177 -10.59 -1.85 16.89
N ILE A 178 -9.44 -1.46 17.45
CA ILE A 178 -9.27 -0.18 18.16
C ILE A 178 -9.61 0.99 17.24
N VAL A 179 -9.10 0.95 16.01
CA VAL A 179 -9.37 1.96 14.97
C VAL A 179 -10.85 2.04 14.65
N PHE A 180 -11.54 0.89 14.57
CA PHE A 180 -12.98 0.84 14.37
C PHE A 180 -13.75 1.50 15.51
N PHE A 181 -13.42 1.18 16.75
CA PHE A 181 -14.05 1.82 17.91
C PHE A 181 -13.74 3.32 17.99
N TRP A 182 -12.48 3.71 17.73
CA TRP A 182 -12.08 5.12 17.67
C TRP A 182 -12.90 5.89 16.65
N ARG A 183 -13.07 5.35 15.44
CA ARG A 183 -13.89 5.97 14.40
C ARG A 183 -15.35 5.99 14.76
N ALA A 184 -15.91 4.90 15.28
CA ALA A 184 -17.30 4.87 15.73
C ALA A 184 -17.57 5.95 16.78
N PHE A 185 -16.63 6.17 17.71
CA PHE A 185 -16.73 7.19 18.76
C PHE A 185 -16.66 8.62 18.20
N VAL A 186 -15.61 8.94 17.43
CA VAL A 186 -15.44 10.25 16.78
C VAL A 186 -16.61 10.56 15.83
N SER A 187 -17.30 9.52 15.34
CA SER A 187 -18.37 9.68 14.38
C SER A 187 -19.78 9.86 14.94
N LEU A 188 -19.95 9.87 16.26
CA LEU A 188 -21.25 10.05 16.89
C LEU A 188 -21.84 11.45 16.66
N ASP A 189 -21.00 12.48 16.74
CA ASP A 189 -21.46 13.88 16.77
C ASP A 189 -21.58 14.52 15.37
N ARG A 190 -21.22 13.78 14.31
CA ARG A 190 -21.21 14.19 12.87
C ARG A 190 -20.38 15.45 12.55
N ALA A 191 -19.87 16.16 13.54
CA ALA A 191 -18.82 17.16 13.43
C ALA A 191 -17.47 16.50 13.75
N ILE A 192 -16.40 16.93 13.09
CA ILE A 192 -15.04 16.57 13.48
C ILE A 192 -14.30 17.83 13.86
N VAL A 193 -13.71 17.78 15.05
CA VAL A 193 -12.83 18.84 15.54
C VAL A 193 -11.41 18.58 15.03
N LEU A 194 -10.64 19.66 14.83
CA LEU A 194 -9.26 19.60 14.36
C LEU A 194 -8.42 18.52 15.06
N TRP A 195 -8.53 18.42 16.39
CA TRP A 195 -7.70 17.49 17.17
C TRP A 195 -7.99 16.01 16.85
N GLU A 196 -9.25 15.64 16.58
CA GLU A 196 -9.65 14.26 16.24
C GLU A 196 -9.09 13.83 14.88
N SER A 197 -9.10 14.78 13.94
CA SER A 197 -8.47 14.65 12.62
C SER A 197 -6.94 14.56 12.73
N MET A 198 -6.32 15.37 13.60
CA MET A 198 -4.88 15.35 13.84
C MET A 198 -4.43 14.02 14.46
N VAL A 199 -5.09 13.54 15.50
CA VAL A 199 -4.76 12.25 16.15
C VAL A 199 -4.79 11.12 15.12
N SER A 200 -5.85 11.07 14.30
CA SER A 200 -6.02 10.05 13.27
C SER A 200 -4.92 10.11 12.20
N GLY A 201 -4.62 11.31 11.69
CA GLY A 201 -3.60 11.50 10.65
C GLY A 201 -2.17 11.26 11.16
N VAL A 202 -1.84 11.75 12.36
CA VAL A 202 -0.53 11.55 13.00
C VAL A 202 -0.30 10.07 13.29
N ALA A 203 -1.31 9.33 13.76
CA ALA A 203 -1.20 7.90 13.98
C ALA A 203 -0.87 7.13 12.69
N LEU A 204 -1.57 7.42 11.59
CA LEU A 204 -1.27 6.82 10.28
C LEU A 204 0.13 7.20 9.78
N PHE A 205 0.51 8.46 9.94
CA PHE A 205 1.82 8.95 9.54
C PHE A 205 2.93 8.20 10.28
N ILE A 206 2.88 8.15 11.61
CA ILE A 206 3.86 7.43 12.44
C ILE A 206 3.93 5.96 12.00
N LEU A 207 2.78 5.29 11.88
CA LEU A 207 2.72 3.89 11.49
C LEU A 207 3.38 3.64 10.12
N GLY A 208 3.06 4.46 9.13
CA GLY A 208 3.58 4.36 7.77
C GLY A 208 5.09 4.57 7.69
N TRP A 209 5.64 5.57 8.39
CA TRP A 209 7.08 5.85 8.38
C TRP A 209 7.90 4.85 9.18
N VAL A 210 7.37 4.39 10.32
CA VAL A 210 8.00 3.34 11.13
C VAL A 210 8.10 2.05 10.31
N LEU A 211 7.05 1.68 9.58
CA LEU A 211 7.04 0.51 8.71
C LEU A 211 8.03 0.65 7.54
N LEU A 212 8.08 1.83 6.92
CA LEU A 212 9.04 2.13 5.85
C LEU A 212 10.48 1.98 6.35
N GLY A 213 10.81 2.61 7.50
CA GLY A 213 12.12 2.50 8.12
C GLY A 213 12.49 1.07 8.50
N TYR A 214 11.51 0.27 8.93
CA TYR A 214 11.69 -1.15 9.22
C TYR A 214 12.04 -1.96 7.97
N LEU A 215 11.28 -1.82 6.88
CA LEU A 215 11.56 -2.50 5.61
C LEU A 215 12.91 -2.09 5.03
N SER A 216 13.28 -0.80 5.10
CA SER A 216 14.60 -0.33 4.67
C SER A 216 15.73 -0.91 5.53
N SER A 217 15.49 -1.17 6.81
CA SER A 217 16.45 -1.88 7.67
C SER A 217 16.57 -3.36 7.30
N LEU A 218 15.46 -4.03 6.97
CA LEU A 218 15.49 -5.43 6.52
C LEU A 218 16.19 -5.56 5.17
N ALA A 219 15.94 -4.65 4.23
CA ALA A 219 16.58 -4.61 2.92
C ALA A 219 18.11 -4.59 3.03
N ARG A 220 18.66 -3.82 3.99
CA ARG A 220 20.10 -3.76 4.26
C ARG A 220 20.69 -5.08 4.73
N ARG A 221 19.91 -5.92 5.44
CA ARG A 221 20.40 -7.22 5.94
C ARG A 221 20.57 -8.26 4.83
N VAL A 222 19.83 -8.14 3.73
CA VAL A 222 19.83 -9.08 2.60
C VAL A 222 20.49 -8.49 1.35
N ILE A 223 21.39 -7.51 1.51
CA ILE A 223 21.96 -6.74 0.40
C ILE A 223 22.68 -7.61 -0.63
N SER A 224 23.23 -8.75 -0.20
CA SER A 224 23.92 -9.72 -1.06
C SER A 224 22.99 -10.51 -2.00
N ARG A 225 21.67 -10.52 -1.77
CA ARG A 225 20.69 -11.19 -2.63
C ARG A 225 19.86 -10.15 -3.40
N PRO A 226 20.26 -9.78 -4.63
CA PRO A 226 19.66 -8.65 -5.37
C PRO A 226 18.16 -8.84 -5.67
N THR A 227 17.68 -10.09 -5.80
CA THR A 227 16.27 -10.37 -6.04
C THR A 227 15.40 -10.06 -4.82
N MET A 228 15.88 -10.34 -3.60
CA MET A 228 15.17 -10.03 -2.36
C MET A 228 15.17 -8.53 -2.10
N VAL A 229 16.30 -7.86 -2.33
CA VAL A 229 16.42 -6.40 -2.26
C VAL A 229 15.37 -5.71 -3.15
N LYS A 230 15.14 -6.21 -4.38
CA LYS A 230 14.12 -5.65 -5.28
C LYS A 230 12.69 -5.78 -4.75
N ILE A 231 12.37 -6.87 -4.02
CA ILE A 231 11.06 -7.01 -3.36
C ILE A 231 10.90 -5.94 -2.29
N TYR A 232 11.90 -5.81 -1.42
CA TYR A 232 11.88 -4.81 -0.36
C TYR A 232 11.75 -3.39 -0.91
N HIS A 233 12.49 -3.07 -1.97
CA HIS A 233 12.41 -1.75 -2.61
C HIS A 233 11.03 -1.52 -3.23
N GLY A 234 10.46 -2.49 -3.96
CA GLY A 234 9.11 -2.35 -4.51
C GLY A 234 8.05 -2.10 -3.42
N ILE A 235 8.11 -2.82 -2.31
CA ILE A 235 7.16 -2.61 -1.20
C ILE A 235 7.44 -1.27 -0.49
N ALA A 236 8.69 -0.90 -0.30
CA ALA A 236 9.06 0.39 0.30
C ALA A 236 8.59 1.58 -0.55
N VAL A 237 8.73 1.51 -1.88
CA VAL A 237 8.22 2.56 -2.78
C VAL A 237 6.69 2.61 -2.75
N ALA A 238 6.01 1.45 -2.68
CA ALA A 238 4.55 1.42 -2.51
C ALA A 238 4.10 2.07 -1.20
N LEU A 239 4.77 1.78 -0.07
CA LEU A 239 4.52 2.43 1.21
C LEU A 239 4.81 3.93 1.15
N PHE A 240 5.92 4.32 0.52
CA PHE A 240 6.29 5.73 0.36
C PHE A 240 5.22 6.50 -0.41
N ALA A 241 4.70 5.94 -1.50
CA ALA A 241 3.63 6.55 -2.29
C ALA A 241 2.36 6.79 -1.45
N ILE A 242 1.93 5.78 -0.68
CA ILE A 242 0.77 5.90 0.20
C ILE A 242 1.03 6.88 1.35
N ASN A 243 2.22 6.86 1.96
CA ASN A 243 2.60 7.81 3.01
C ASN A 243 2.58 9.25 2.51
N LEU A 244 3.08 9.51 1.29
CA LEU A 244 3.05 10.83 0.69
C LEU A 244 1.61 11.28 0.41
N TYR A 245 0.78 10.38 -0.11
CA TYR A 245 -0.64 10.66 -0.30
C TYR A 245 -1.34 11.01 1.02
N VAL A 246 -1.16 10.19 2.07
CA VAL A 246 -1.73 10.42 3.41
C VAL A 246 -1.25 11.75 3.98
N LEU A 247 0.03 12.09 3.83
CA LEU A 247 0.58 13.38 4.27
C LEU A 247 -0.10 14.56 3.56
N VAL A 248 -0.22 14.52 2.23
CA VAL A 248 -0.86 15.60 1.47
C VAL A 248 -2.35 15.70 1.82
N TYR A 249 -3.05 14.56 1.91
CA TYR A 249 -4.47 14.51 2.25
C TYR A 249 -4.75 15.11 3.63
N TYR A 250 -4.07 14.63 4.68
CA TYR A 250 -4.27 15.15 6.03
C TYR A 250 -3.72 16.58 6.19
N GLY A 251 -2.60 16.91 5.55
CA GLY A 251 -2.02 18.25 5.58
C GLY A 251 -2.97 19.32 5.04
N MET A 252 -3.57 19.08 3.87
CA MET A 252 -4.58 20.00 3.32
C MET A 252 -5.83 20.06 4.17
N ARG A 253 -6.23 18.93 4.77
CA ARG A 253 -7.40 18.89 5.64
C ARG A 253 -7.18 19.69 6.93
N TRP A 254 -6.03 19.54 7.58
CA TRP A 254 -5.69 20.32 8.77
C TRP A 254 -5.61 21.80 8.44
N TYR A 255 -5.06 22.15 7.28
CA TYR A 255 -5.06 23.52 6.80
C TYR A 255 -6.47 24.10 6.65
N LEU A 256 -7.42 23.34 6.09
CA LEU A 256 -8.82 23.77 5.96
C LEU A 256 -9.49 23.92 7.33
N LEU A 257 -9.32 22.95 8.22
CA LEU A 257 -9.89 22.97 9.57
C LEU A 257 -9.33 24.13 10.41
N LEU A 258 -8.07 24.52 10.20
CA LEU A 258 -7.48 25.72 10.83
C LEU A 258 -8.11 27.04 10.34
N LEU A 259 -8.75 27.06 9.16
CA LEU A 259 -9.38 28.26 8.61
C LEU A 259 -10.85 28.39 8.96
N VAL A 260 -11.57 27.27 9.13
CA VAL A 260 -13.03 27.25 9.29
C VAL A 260 -13.47 26.81 10.70
N ASP A 261 -12.52 26.38 11.56
CA ASP A 261 -12.68 25.84 12.93
C ASP A 261 -13.53 24.56 13.03
N GLU A 262 -14.67 24.51 12.35
CA GLU A 262 -15.54 23.33 12.22
C GLU A 262 -15.97 23.11 10.77
N GLU A 263 -15.74 21.90 10.26
CA GLU A 263 -16.21 21.49 8.94
C GLU A 263 -17.52 20.71 9.12
N ILE A 264 -18.66 21.32 8.76
CA ILE A 264 -19.94 20.60 8.67
C ILE A 264 -19.92 19.79 7.37
N LEU A 265 -19.39 18.56 7.44
CA LEU A 265 -19.39 17.65 6.29
C LEU A 265 -20.81 17.19 5.97
N GLN A 266 -21.11 17.04 4.68
CA GLN A 266 -22.29 16.28 4.29
C GLN A 266 -22.16 14.81 4.74
N PRO A 267 -23.27 14.11 5.00
CA PRO A 267 -23.26 12.74 5.49
C PRO A 267 -22.44 11.76 4.65
N LEU A 268 -22.36 11.98 3.33
CA LEU A 268 -21.62 11.11 2.41
C LEU A 268 -20.11 11.38 2.44
N ASP A 269 -19.68 12.64 2.52
CA ASP A 269 -18.25 12.98 2.67
C ASP A 269 -17.67 12.42 3.97
N PHE A 270 -18.52 12.40 5.00
CA PHE A 270 -18.23 11.80 6.29
C PHE A 270 -17.97 10.29 6.18
N VAL A 271 -18.85 9.56 5.48
CA VAL A 271 -18.70 8.12 5.22
C VAL A 271 -17.45 7.84 4.38
N PHE A 272 -17.22 8.64 3.32
CA PHE A 272 -16.03 8.48 2.48
C PHE A 272 -14.73 8.60 3.28
N ARG A 273 -14.65 9.58 4.18
CA ARG A 273 -13.49 9.78 5.04
C ARG A 273 -13.24 8.57 5.93
N ASP A 274 -14.27 8.05 6.58
CA ASP A 274 -14.11 6.93 7.50
C ASP A 274 -13.70 5.66 6.73
N ILE A 275 -14.32 5.40 5.57
CA ILE A 275 -13.88 4.32 4.67
C ILE A 275 -12.42 4.50 4.26
N SER A 276 -12.02 5.72 3.87
CA SER A 276 -10.65 6.02 3.46
C SER A 276 -9.66 5.73 4.58
N TYR A 277 -9.97 6.15 5.81
CA TYR A 277 -9.16 5.84 6.98
C TYR A 277 -9.05 4.33 7.21
N PHE A 278 -10.16 3.61 7.19
CA PHE A 278 -10.17 2.16 7.35
C PHE A 278 -9.33 1.45 6.30
N VAL A 279 -9.41 1.88 5.04
CA VAL A 279 -8.59 1.32 3.98
C VAL A 279 -7.10 1.51 4.27
N PHE A 280 -6.66 2.71 4.67
CA PHE A 280 -5.24 2.93 4.98
C PHE A 280 -4.77 2.11 6.18
N VAL A 281 -5.62 1.97 7.20
CA VAL A 281 -5.32 1.12 8.36
C VAL A 281 -5.17 -0.33 7.94
N ILE A 282 -6.09 -0.86 7.12
CA ILE A 282 -6.01 -2.23 6.61
C ILE A 282 -4.75 -2.40 5.76
N PHE A 283 -4.42 -1.42 4.91
CA PHE A 283 -3.20 -1.43 4.10
C PHE A 283 -1.92 -1.47 4.95
N TYR A 284 -1.82 -0.63 5.98
CA TYR A 284 -0.65 -0.65 6.88
C TYR A 284 -0.60 -1.91 7.74
N ALA A 285 -1.74 -2.42 8.20
CA ALA A 285 -1.85 -3.66 8.95
C ALA A 285 -1.45 -4.87 8.09
N SER A 286 -1.88 -4.93 6.83
CA SER A 286 -1.47 -5.99 5.90
C SER A 286 0.01 -5.89 5.56
N ALA A 287 0.54 -4.67 5.43
CA ALA A 287 1.97 -4.45 5.20
C ALA A 287 2.82 -4.79 6.44
N LEU A 288 2.31 -4.60 7.66
CA LEU A 288 2.91 -5.09 8.91
C LEU A 288 3.00 -6.61 8.91
N VAL A 289 1.90 -7.31 8.63
CA VAL A 289 1.89 -8.78 8.55
C VAL A 289 2.83 -9.26 7.43
N LEU A 290 2.84 -8.59 6.28
CA LEU A 290 3.77 -8.88 5.19
C LEU A 290 5.23 -8.73 5.61
N SER A 291 5.55 -7.74 6.46
CA SER A 291 6.91 -7.52 6.96
C SER A 291 7.43 -8.68 7.81
N LYS A 292 6.57 -9.40 8.54
CA LYS A 292 6.91 -10.64 9.27
C LYS A 292 7.36 -11.75 8.33
N TRP A 293 6.64 -11.94 7.23
CA TRP A 293 6.97 -12.96 6.23
C TRP A 293 8.24 -12.59 5.43
N LEU A 294 8.41 -11.30 5.14
CA LEU A 294 9.65 -10.77 4.56
C LEU A 294 10.86 -11.00 5.48
N GLU A 295 10.72 -10.74 6.78
CA GLU A 295 11.77 -11.01 7.76
C GLU A 295 12.12 -12.49 7.81
N LYS A 296 11.12 -13.38 7.84
CA LYS A 296 11.35 -14.82 7.79
C LYS A 296 12.14 -15.22 6.53
N ALA A 297 11.74 -14.72 5.37
CA ALA A 297 12.44 -14.95 4.11
C ALA A 297 13.89 -14.38 4.14
N ALA A 298 14.11 -13.24 4.81
CA ALA A 298 15.44 -12.67 4.97
C ALA A 298 16.36 -13.52 5.85
N VAL A 299 15.84 -14.10 6.95
CA VAL A 299 16.59 -15.00 7.82
C VAL A 299 16.97 -16.29 7.09
N GLU A 300 16.04 -16.86 6.32
CA GLU A 300 16.31 -18.02 5.46
C GLU A 300 17.42 -17.71 4.43
N CYS A 301 17.38 -16.52 3.80
CA CYS A 301 18.44 -16.07 2.90
C CYS A 301 19.80 -15.89 3.58
N GLU A 302 19.84 -15.25 4.76
CA GLU A 302 21.07 -14.99 5.51
C GLU A 302 21.76 -16.30 5.94
N PHE A 303 20.97 -17.29 6.33
CA PHE A 303 21.49 -18.63 6.67
C PHE A 303 22.15 -19.31 5.46
N LEU A 304 21.53 -19.23 4.28
CA LEU A 304 22.09 -19.79 3.05
C LEU A 304 23.43 -19.17 2.68
N ILE A 305 23.55 -17.85 2.82
CA ILE A 305 24.81 -17.13 2.55
C ILE A 305 25.93 -17.65 3.46
N LYS A 306 25.67 -17.76 4.77
CA LYS A 306 26.66 -18.27 5.73
C LYS A 306 27.04 -19.73 5.47
N LYS A 307 26.08 -20.55 5.02
CA LYS A 307 26.34 -21.95 4.65
C LYS A 307 27.15 -22.07 3.35
N GLU A 308 26.96 -21.17 2.39
CA GLU A 308 27.74 -21.08 1.15
C GLU A 308 29.17 -20.59 1.42
N GLU A 309 29.35 -19.60 2.31
CA GLU A 309 30.67 -19.07 2.71
C GLU A 309 31.50 -20.04 3.57
N ALA A 310 30.86 -21.00 4.23
CA ALA A 310 31.52 -22.02 5.07
C ALA A 310 31.98 -23.27 4.29
N LYS A 311 31.73 -23.32 2.97
CA LYS A 311 32.21 -24.37 2.06
C LYS A 311 33.38 -23.88 1.22
#